data_AF-A0A9E2V5Y4-F1
#
_entry.id   AF-A0A9E2V5Y4-F1
#
_cell.length_a   1.000
_cell.length_b   1.000
_cell.length_c   1.000
_cell.angle_alpha   90.00
_cell.angle_beta   90.00
_cell.angle_gamma   90.00
#
_symmetry.space_group_name_H-M   'P 1'
#
loop_
_entity.id
_entity.type
_entity.pdbx_description
1 polymer ?
#
loop_
_entity_poly.entity_id
_entity_poly.type
_entity_poly.pdbx_seq_one_letter_code
_entity_poly.pdbx_strand_id
1 'polypeptide(L)'
;MTAAPLAHPRPRIPDRDPVRTGRAWAIVPRALLGVTVLAMLVVSFTAPDAIRLVTMLLVGVTVLVVAAGRYGWRLTGIYVLVAFAVGTIFENISISTGFPFGHYHYPGDSPRIGGFPIMIGLLYALLGLICWLTASTLLDGADQRLADRGDAARRINLVAMPMLS
;
A
#
# COMPACT_ATOMS: atom_id res chain seq x y z
N MET A 1 9.90 59.03 4.78
CA MET A 1 8.56 58.37 4.81
C MET A 1 8.68 57.11 3.98
N THR A 2 8.87 55.97 4.63
CA THR A 2 9.08 54.67 3.97
C THR A 2 7.77 53.89 4.09
N ALA A 3 7.11 53.64 2.97
CA ALA A 3 5.82 52.95 2.95
C ALA A 3 5.99 51.48 3.36
N ALA A 4 5.22 51.04 4.35
CA ALA A 4 5.17 49.64 4.77
C ALA A 4 4.55 48.76 3.66
N PRO A 5 5.03 47.52 3.45
CA PRO A 5 4.48 46.65 2.41
C PRO A 5 3.07 46.20 2.78
N LEU A 6 2.13 46.29 1.82
CA LEU A 6 0.77 45.78 1.95
C LEU A 6 0.81 44.26 2.19
N ALA A 7 0.43 43.83 3.39
CA ALA A 7 0.28 42.41 3.70
C ALA A 7 -0.94 41.86 2.95
N HIS A 8 -0.71 41.05 1.92
CA HIS A 8 -1.77 40.29 1.27
C HIS A 8 -2.38 39.30 2.27
N PRO A 9 -3.71 39.30 2.46
CA PRO A 9 -4.39 38.32 3.31
C PRO A 9 -4.08 36.93 2.77
N ARG A 10 -3.40 36.09 3.57
CA ARG A 10 -3.21 34.69 3.19
C ARG A 10 -4.60 34.04 3.10
N PRO A 11 -4.90 33.28 2.04
CA PRO A 11 -6.16 32.55 1.95
C PRO A 11 -6.30 31.69 3.21
N ARG A 12 -7.41 31.88 3.93
CA ARG A 12 -7.75 31.10 5.11
C ARG A 12 -8.05 29.68 4.62
N ILE A 13 -7.07 28.79 4.69
CA ILE A 13 -7.28 27.36 4.50
C ILE A 13 -8.34 26.99 5.55
N PRO A 14 -9.50 26.45 5.16
CA PRO A 14 -10.48 25.97 6.12
C PRO A 14 -9.76 25.00 7.03
N ASP A 15 -9.78 25.27 8.33
CA ASP A 15 -9.33 24.33 9.33
C ASP A 15 -10.21 23.11 9.12
N ARG A 16 -9.67 22.07 8.46
CA ARG A 16 -10.32 20.78 8.45
C ARG A 16 -10.20 20.36 9.90
N ASP A 17 -11.24 20.61 10.71
CA ASP A 17 -11.32 20.13 12.08
C ASP A 17 -10.80 18.71 12.04
N PRO A 18 -9.57 18.45 12.54
CA PRO A 18 -9.05 17.11 12.51
C PRO A 18 -9.95 16.43 13.48
N VAL A 19 -10.90 15.63 12.96
CA VAL A 19 -11.79 14.79 13.76
C VAL A 19 -10.94 14.32 14.90
N ARG A 20 -11.30 14.75 16.11
CA ARG A 20 -10.54 14.68 17.36
C ARG A 20 -10.39 13.21 17.75
N THR A 21 -9.76 12.46 16.87
CA THR A 21 -9.58 11.03 16.87
C THR A 21 -8.41 10.83 17.79
N GLY A 22 -8.74 10.61 19.07
CA GLY A 22 -7.75 10.33 20.09
C GLY A 22 -6.79 9.25 19.61
N ARG A 23 -5.58 9.24 20.18
CA ARG A 23 -4.49 8.29 19.90
C ARG A 23 -4.95 6.84 19.64
N ALA A 24 -6.06 6.40 20.26
CA ALA A 24 -6.74 5.14 20.00
C ALA A 24 -7.09 4.87 18.52
N TRP A 25 -7.63 5.83 17.77
CA TRP A 25 -7.97 5.66 16.34
C TRP A 25 -6.73 5.51 15.45
N ALA A 26 -5.57 6.00 15.90
CA ALA A 26 -4.31 5.80 15.20
C ALA A 26 -3.68 4.42 15.55
N ILE A 27 -3.97 3.85 16.71
CA ILE A 27 -3.39 2.58 17.18
C ILE A 27 -4.19 1.38 16.69
N VAL A 28 -5.53 1.46 16.72
CA VAL A 28 -6.43 0.34 16.40
C VAL A 28 -6.21 -0.21 14.98
N PRO A 29 -6.13 0.61 13.90
CA PRO A 29 -5.89 0.10 12.55
C PRO A 29 -4.51 -0.54 12.39
N ARG A 30 -3.50 -0.03 13.12
CA ARG A 30 -2.13 -0.53 13.08
C ARG A 30 -1.99 -1.86 13.81
N ALA A 31 -2.58 -1.97 14.99
CA ALA A 31 -2.65 -3.21 15.74
C ALA A 31 -3.44 -4.27 14.97
N LEU A 32 -4.57 -3.89 14.36
CA LEU A 32 -5.36 -4.79 13.52
C LEU A 32 -4.54 -5.29 12.32
N LEU A 33 -3.86 -4.40 11.59
CA LEU A 33 -2.98 -4.78 10.49
C LEU A 33 -1.88 -5.75 10.95
N GLY A 34 -1.20 -5.45 12.06
CA GLY A 34 -0.16 -6.31 12.63
C GLY A 34 -0.67 -7.70 13.01
N VAL A 35 -1.83 -7.78 13.67
CA VAL A 35 -2.49 -9.05 14.02
C VAL A 35 -2.89 -9.81 12.76
N THR A 36 -3.44 -9.14 11.75
CA THR A 36 -3.85 -9.76 10.48
C THR A 36 -2.64 -10.35 9.74
N VAL A 37 -1.52 -9.64 9.68
CA VAL A 37 -0.28 -10.14 9.06
C VAL A 37 0.28 -11.34 9.83
N LEU A 38 0.31 -11.27 11.16
CA LEU A 38 0.78 -12.38 12.00
C LEU A 38 -0.10 -13.63 11.85
N ALA A 39 -1.42 -13.45 11.84
CA ALA A 39 -2.37 -14.54 11.62
C ALA A 39 -2.17 -15.18 10.23
N MET A 40 -1.94 -14.38 9.19
CA MET A 40 -1.65 -14.88 7.85
C MET A 40 -0.37 -15.73 7.83
N LEU A 41 0.70 -15.28 8.49
CA LEU A 41 1.95 -16.04 8.60
C LEU A 41 1.73 -17.38 9.31
N VAL A 42 1.08 -17.40 10.47
CA VAL A 42 0.85 -18.62 11.24
C VAL A 42 -0.01 -19.63 10.47
N VAL A 43 -1.12 -19.17 9.89
CA VAL A 43 -2.05 -20.03 9.15
C VAL A 43 -1.40 -20.61 7.89
N SER A 44 -0.56 -19.84 7.20
CA SER A 44 0.12 -20.29 5.98
C SER A 44 0.96 -21.56 6.20
N PHE A 45 1.56 -21.72 7.38
CA PHE A 45 2.42 -22.87 7.69
C PHE A 45 1.74 -24.00 8.47
N THR A 46 0.59 -23.75 9.11
CA THR A 46 0.00 -24.70 10.08
C THR A 46 -1.36 -25.24 9.69
N ALA A 47 -2.09 -24.59 8.79
CA ALA A 47 -3.48 -24.92 8.51
C ALA A 47 -3.69 -25.73 7.23
N PRO A 48 -4.77 -26.55 7.15
CA PRO A 48 -5.23 -27.17 5.91
C PRO A 48 -5.51 -26.17 4.78
N ASP A 49 -5.48 -26.64 3.52
CA ASP A 49 -5.66 -25.81 2.31
C ASP A 49 -6.89 -24.92 2.32
N ALA A 50 -8.04 -25.46 2.72
CA ALA A 50 -9.29 -24.71 2.77
C ALA A 50 -9.20 -23.53 3.74
N ILE A 51 -8.57 -23.72 4.90
CA ILE A 51 -8.39 -22.67 5.90
C ILE A 51 -7.40 -21.62 5.38
N ARG A 52 -6.31 -22.04 4.73
CA ARG A 52 -5.36 -21.11 4.09
C ARG A 52 -6.03 -20.20 3.08
N LEU A 53 -6.86 -20.75 2.20
CA LEU A 53 -7.59 -19.98 1.18
C LEU A 53 -8.54 -18.97 1.83
N VAL A 54 -9.36 -19.41 2.80
CA VAL A 54 -10.31 -18.54 3.51
C VAL A 54 -9.58 -17.40 4.22
N THR A 55 -8.50 -17.70 4.94
CA THR A 55 -7.69 -16.68 5.62
C THR A 55 -7.08 -15.69 4.63
N MET A 56 -6.53 -16.16 3.51
CA MET A 56 -5.97 -15.29 2.48
C MET A 56 -7.02 -14.33 1.90
N LEU A 57 -8.24 -14.82 1.64
CA LEU A 57 -9.35 -13.99 1.16
C LEU A 57 -9.76 -12.94 2.21
N LEU A 58 -9.93 -13.34 3.48
CA LEU A 58 -10.31 -12.44 4.56
C LEU A 58 -9.26 -11.34 4.81
N VAL A 59 -7.98 -11.72 4.78
CA VAL A 59 -6.85 -10.77 4.88
C VAL A 59 -6.89 -9.81 3.70
N GLY A 60 -7.03 -10.32 2.48
CA GLY A 60 -7.12 -9.50 1.27
C GLY A 60 -8.24 -8.47 1.34
N VAL A 61 -9.44 -8.89 1.72
CA VAL A 61 -10.60 -7.99 1.90
C VAL A 61 -10.32 -6.95 2.98
N THR A 62 -9.74 -7.36 4.11
CA THR A 62 -9.44 -6.44 5.21
C THR A 62 -8.44 -5.36 4.77
N VAL A 63 -7.37 -5.75 4.09
CA VAL A 63 -6.36 -4.81 3.57
C VAL A 63 -6.96 -3.85 2.55
N LEU A 64 -7.82 -4.34 1.65
CA LEU A 64 -8.52 -3.50 0.68
C LEU A 64 -9.45 -2.49 1.35
N VAL A 65 -10.21 -2.91 2.35
CA VAL A 65 -11.10 -2.03 3.12
C VAL A 65 -10.30 -0.98 3.89
N VAL A 66 -9.21 -1.36 4.56
CA VAL A 66 -8.33 -0.43 5.27
C VAL A 66 -7.70 0.57 4.29
N ALA A 67 -7.18 0.10 3.16
CA ALA A 67 -6.60 0.97 2.14
C ALA A 67 -7.66 1.91 1.52
N ALA A 68 -8.85 1.41 1.19
CA ALA A 68 -9.94 2.22 0.67
C ALA A 68 -10.47 3.24 1.69
N GLY A 69 -10.50 2.91 2.97
CA GLY A 69 -10.82 3.87 4.03
C GLY A 69 -9.78 4.99 4.17
N ARG A 70 -8.50 4.70 3.84
CA ARG A 70 -7.39 5.66 3.95
C ARG A 70 -7.19 6.51 2.69
N TYR A 71 -7.31 5.92 1.51
CA TYR A 71 -6.98 6.55 0.23
C TYR A 71 -8.18 6.70 -0.72
N GLY A 72 -9.33 6.11 -0.38
CA GLY A 72 -10.50 6.02 -1.26
C GLY A 72 -10.44 4.85 -2.24
N TRP A 73 -11.60 4.31 -2.58
CA TRP A 73 -11.73 3.14 -3.48
C TRP A 73 -11.08 3.32 -4.84
N ARG A 74 -11.10 4.54 -5.39
CA ARG A 74 -10.50 4.83 -6.70
C ARG A 74 -8.98 4.66 -6.69
N LEU A 75 -8.29 5.23 -5.71
CA LEU A 75 -6.83 5.13 -5.62
C LEU A 75 -6.38 3.71 -5.25
N THR A 76 -7.11 3.05 -4.33
CA THR A 76 -6.86 1.64 -4.01
C THR A 76 -7.03 0.74 -5.24
N GLY A 77 -8.09 0.95 -6.04
CA GLY A 77 -8.32 0.20 -7.27
C GLY A 77 -7.23 0.42 -8.32
N ILE A 78 -6.79 1.68 -8.51
CA ILE A 78 -5.66 2.00 -9.39
C ILE A 78 -4.38 1.31 -8.92
N TYR A 79 -4.09 1.35 -7.62
CA TYR A 79 -2.93 0.66 -7.07
C TYR A 79 -2.97 -0.83 -7.37
N VAL A 80 -4.09 -1.49 -7.08
CA VAL A 80 -4.24 -2.94 -7.29
C VAL A 80 -4.05 -3.29 -8.76
N LEU A 81 -4.64 -2.51 -9.67
CA LEU A 81 -4.49 -2.71 -11.10
C LEU A 81 -3.05 -2.56 -11.57
N VAL A 82 -2.35 -1.51 -11.13
CA VAL A 82 -0.96 -1.25 -11.51
C VAL A 82 -0.04 -2.32 -10.93
N ALA A 83 -0.18 -2.66 -9.65
CA ALA A 83 0.63 -3.68 -9.01
C ALA A 83 0.40 -5.06 -9.64
N PHE A 84 -0.86 -5.40 -9.97
CA PHE A 84 -1.19 -6.61 -10.70
C PHE A 84 -0.55 -6.65 -12.08
N ALA A 85 -0.63 -5.56 -12.85
CA ALA A 85 -0.05 -5.47 -14.19
C ALA A 85 1.48 -5.60 -14.14
N VAL A 86 2.14 -4.87 -13.24
CA VAL A 86 3.60 -4.94 -13.05
C VAL A 86 4.03 -6.35 -12.65
N GLY A 87 3.37 -6.95 -11.64
CA GLY A 87 3.66 -8.32 -11.22
C GLY A 87 3.50 -9.32 -12.36
N THR A 88 2.41 -9.23 -13.12
CA THR A 88 2.15 -10.11 -14.28
C THR A 88 3.23 -9.96 -15.36
N ILE A 89 3.68 -8.73 -15.64
CA ILE A 89 4.73 -8.48 -16.64
C ILE A 89 6.04 -9.09 -16.20
N PHE A 90 6.51 -8.77 -14.98
CA PHE A 90 7.78 -9.28 -14.47
C PHE A 90 7.78 -10.80 -14.37
N GLU A 91 6.63 -11.39 -14.04
CA GLU A 91 6.52 -12.83 -14.00
C GLU A 91 6.69 -13.46 -15.38
N ASN A 92 5.95 -12.98 -16.38
CA ASN A 92 6.05 -13.52 -17.73
C ASN A 92 7.45 -13.32 -18.32
N ILE A 93 8.13 -12.22 -17.96
CA ILE A 93 9.55 -12.04 -18.28
C ILE A 93 10.39 -13.11 -17.58
N SER A 94 10.16 -13.39 -16.29
CA SER A 94 10.93 -14.41 -15.58
C SER A 94 10.72 -15.82 -16.11
N ILE A 95 9.49 -16.17 -16.49
CA ILE A 95 9.19 -17.49 -17.07
C ILE A 95 9.85 -17.63 -18.44
N SER A 96 9.86 -16.58 -19.26
CA SER A 96 10.41 -16.62 -20.62
C SER A 96 11.93 -16.47 -20.68
N THR A 97 12.54 -15.72 -19.76
CA THR A 97 13.97 -15.36 -19.80
C THR A 97 14.79 -15.90 -18.63
N GLY A 98 14.14 -16.37 -17.57
CA GLY A 98 14.80 -16.75 -16.32
C GLY A 98 15.20 -15.57 -15.42
N PHE A 99 14.83 -14.33 -15.75
CA PHE A 99 15.12 -13.13 -14.95
C PHE A 99 13.84 -12.31 -14.73
N PRO A 100 13.55 -11.75 -13.54
CA PRO A 100 14.44 -11.60 -12.37
C PRO A 100 14.38 -12.73 -11.34
N PHE A 101 13.43 -13.66 -11.42
CA PHE A 101 13.17 -14.63 -10.34
C PHE A 101 13.76 -16.02 -10.61
N GLY A 102 14.40 -16.24 -11.77
CA GLY A 102 14.89 -17.55 -12.19
C GLY A 102 13.93 -18.27 -13.13
N HIS A 103 14.32 -19.48 -13.54
CA HIS A 103 13.47 -20.39 -14.28
C HIS A 103 12.62 -21.21 -13.32
N TYR A 104 11.31 -21.11 -13.44
CA TYR A 104 10.36 -21.92 -12.67
C TYR A 104 9.12 -22.16 -13.52
N HIS A 105 8.42 -23.25 -13.19
CA HIS A 105 7.18 -23.63 -13.84
C HIS A 105 6.12 -23.83 -12.78
N TYR A 106 4.97 -23.19 -12.97
CA TYR A 106 3.81 -23.44 -12.13
C TYR A 106 3.14 -24.76 -12.52
N PRO A 107 3.05 -25.75 -11.61
CA PRO A 107 2.25 -26.95 -11.84
C PRO A 107 0.75 -26.67 -11.66
N GLY A 108 -0.10 -27.45 -12.35
CA GLY A 108 -1.57 -27.47 -12.18
C GLY A 108 -2.40 -26.56 -13.11
N ASP A 109 -3.72 -26.69 -13.08
CA ASP A 109 -4.63 -26.06 -14.07
C ASP A 109 -5.27 -24.75 -13.59
N SER A 110 -4.61 -24.04 -12.68
CA SER A 110 -5.13 -22.75 -12.19
C SER A 110 -5.28 -21.75 -13.34
N PRO A 111 -6.30 -20.86 -13.35
CA PRO A 111 -6.46 -19.84 -14.38
C PRO A 111 -5.21 -18.97 -14.54
N ARG A 112 -4.74 -18.82 -15.79
CA ARG A 112 -3.47 -18.14 -16.11
C ARG A 112 -3.64 -17.04 -17.14
N ILE A 113 -2.74 -16.06 -17.07
CA ILE A 113 -2.46 -15.13 -18.16
C ILE A 113 -1.06 -15.47 -18.65
N GLY A 114 -0.98 -16.17 -19.79
CA GLY A 114 0.27 -16.76 -20.26
C GLY A 114 0.75 -17.91 -19.36
N GLY A 115 2.01 -17.87 -18.92
CA GLY A 115 2.56 -18.85 -17.98
C GLY A 115 2.19 -18.60 -16.52
N PHE A 116 1.57 -17.45 -16.23
CA PHE A 116 1.41 -16.90 -14.89
C PHE A 116 0.00 -17.09 -14.31
N PRO A 117 -0.16 -17.73 -13.14
CA PRO A 117 -1.43 -17.83 -12.44
C PRO A 117 -1.97 -16.47 -11.97
N ILE A 118 -3.21 -16.16 -12.32
CA ILE A 118 -3.86 -14.85 -12.02
C ILE A 118 -3.86 -14.56 -10.51
N MET A 119 -4.09 -15.61 -9.70
CA MET A 119 -4.14 -15.48 -8.24
C MET A 119 -2.84 -14.93 -7.64
N ILE A 120 -1.69 -15.23 -8.26
CA ILE A 120 -0.38 -14.80 -7.77
C ILE A 120 -0.19 -13.30 -8.01
N GLY A 121 -0.63 -12.80 -9.17
CA GLY A 121 -0.61 -11.35 -9.45
C GLY A 121 -1.45 -10.57 -8.45
N LEU A 122 -2.61 -11.11 -8.07
CA LEU A 122 -3.46 -10.50 -7.05
C LEU A 122 -2.78 -10.55 -5.68
N LEU A 123 -2.11 -11.66 -5.34
CA LEU A 123 -1.36 -11.79 -4.10
C LEU A 123 -0.23 -10.76 -4.00
N TYR A 124 0.50 -10.50 -5.08
CA TYR A 124 1.52 -9.44 -5.11
C TYR A 124 0.94 -8.05 -4.87
N ALA A 125 -0.21 -7.73 -5.48
CA ALA A 125 -0.89 -6.46 -5.25
C ALA A 125 -1.30 -6.30 -3.77
N LEU A 126 -1.88 -7.34 -3.17
CA LEU A 126 -2.29 -7.32 -1.76
C LEU A 126 -1.10 -7.22 -0.81
N LEU A 127 -0.04 -7.99 -1.05
CA LEU A 127 1.18 -7.94 -0.24
C LEU A 127 1.87 -6.57 -0.36
N GLY A 128 1.89 -6.01 -1.57
CA GLY A 128 2.39 -4.65 -1.80
C GLY A 128 1.62 -3.61 -0.98
N LEU A 129 0.27 -3.71 -0.90
CA LEU A 129 -0.53 -2.85 -0.02
C LEU A 129 -0.16 -3.03 1.46
N ILE A 130 0.04 -4.27 1.91
CA ILE A 130 0.47 -4.56 3.29
C ILE A 130 1.81 -3.89 3.58
N CYS A 131 2.80 -4.07 2.69
CA CYS A 131 4.11 -3.45 2.81
C CYS A 131 4.02 -1.93 2.81
N TRP A 132 3.22 -1.34 1.93
CA TRP A 132 3.01 0.10 1.84
C TRP A 132 2.36 0.67 3.12
N LEU A 133 1.30 0.02 3.61
CA LEU A 133 0.65 0.41 4.86
C LEU A 133 1.61 0.27 6.04
N THR A 134 2.37 -0.83 6.10
CA THR A 134 3.38 -1.06 7.14
C THR A 134 4.46 0.02 7.13
N ALA A 135 5.07 0.30 5.97
CA ALA A 135 6.07 1.36 5.81
C ALA A 135 5.49 2.73 6.21
N SER A 136 4.28 3.03 5.76
CA SER A 136 3.57 4.26 6.14
C SER A 136 3.37 4.37 7.64
N THR A 137 3.09 3.26 8.34
CA THR A 137 2.95 3.25 9.80
C THR A 137 4.28 3.40 10.53
N LEU A 138 5.35 2.75 10.03
CA LEU A 138 6.70 2.87 10.59
C LEU A 138 7.24 4.29 10.44
N LEU A 139 6.89 4.96 9.34
CA LEU A 139 7.28 6.35 9.04
C LEU A 139 6.26 7.39 9.54
N ASP A 140 5.45 7.04 10.54
CA ASP A 140 4.48 7.93 11.21
C ASP A 140 3.54 8.70 10.25
N GLY A 141 2.97 7.97 9.29
CA GLY A 141 2.02 8.49 8.31
C GLY A 141 2.65 9.33 7.22
N ALA A 142 3.87 9.00 6.79
CA ALA A 142 4.58 9.73 5.73
C ALA A 142 3.76 9.92 4.45
N ASP A 143 3.00 8.90 4.06
CA ASP A 143 2.06 8.90 2.94
C ASP A 143 0.98 10.00 3.06
N GLN A 144 0.42 10.20 4.25
CA GLN A 144 -0.58 11.23 4.52
C GLN A 144 0.05 12.62 4.47
N ARG A 145 1.26 12.77 5.03
CA ARG A 145 2.00 14.03 4.98
C ARG A 145 2.40 14.41 3.55
N LEU A 146 2.67 13.42 2.70
CA LEU A 146 2.93 13.61 1.27
C LEU A 146 1.69 14.12 0.54
N ALA A 147 0.50 13.58 0.86
CA ALA A 147 -0.77 14.04 0.31
C ALA A 147 -1.13 15.47 0.75
N ASP A 148 -0.86 15.83 2.01
CA ASP A 148 -1.16 17.16 2.56
C ASP A 148 -0.21 18.26 2.07
N ARG A 149 0.99 17.92 1.61
CA ARG A 149 2.04 18.91 1.29
C ARG A 149 1.90 19.62 -0.06
N GLY A 150 1.06 19.15 -0.99
CA GLY A 150 0.85 19.80 -2.29
C GLY A 150 2.11 19.92 -3.18
N ASP A 151 1.91 20.13 -4.48
CA ASP A 151 2.88 19.83 -5.55
C ASP A 151 4.25 20.54 -5.51
N ALA A 152 4.46 21.58 -4.69
CA ALA A 152 5.71 22.34 -4.65
C ALA A 152 6.81 21.68 -3.78
N ALA A 153 6.45 21.01 -2.68
CA ALA A 153 7.42 20.33 -1.80
C ALA A 153 7.86 18.95 -2.34
N ARG A 154 7.16 18.46 -3.38
CA ARG A 154 7.24 17.12 -3.96
C ARG A 154 8.56 16.86 -4.71
N ARG A 155 9.23 17.89 -5.24
CA ARG A 155 10.46 17.74 -6.05
C ARG A 155 11.75 17.79 -5.25
N ILE A 156 11.74 18.40 -4.06
CA ILE A 156 12.96 18.65 -3.27
C ILE A 156 13.13 17.61 -2.15
N ASN A 157 12.03 17.10 -1.57
CA ASN A 157 12.10 16.19 -0.42
C ASN A 157 12.40 14.73 -0.74
N LEU A 158 12.26 14.28 -2.00
CA LEU A 158 12.53 12.88 -2.36
C LEU A 158 14.03 12.53 -2.34
N VAL A 159 14.89 13.54 -2.54
CA VAL A 159 16.36 13.37 -2.55
C VAL A 159 16.98 13.69 -1.19
N ALA A 160 16.37 14.57 -0.38
CA ALA A 160 16.97 15.10 0.84
C ALA A 160 16.71 14.29 2.12
N MET A 161 15.76 13.35 2.13
CA MET A 161 15.39 12.63 3.36
C MET A 161 16.48 11.72 3.96
N PRO A 162 17.40 11.08 3.20
CA PRO A 162 18.47 10.28 3.79
C PRO A 162 19.61 11.11 4.41
N MET A 163 19.66 12.42 4.20
CA MET A 163 20.78 13.28 4.59
C MET A 163 20.52 14.15 5.82
N LEU A 164 19.29 14.14 6.36
CA LEU A 164 18.87 15.01 7.47
C LEU A 164 18.38 14.23 8.71
N SER A 165 18.68 12.93 8.80
CA SER A 165 18.49 12.10 10.00
C SER A 165 19.79 11.85 10.72
#